data_AF-A0A3N5R2Q3-F1
#
_entry.id   AF-A0A3N5R2Q3-F1
#
_cell.length_a   1.000
_cell.length_b   1.000
_cell.length_c   1.000
_cell.angle_alpha   90.00
_cell.angle_beta   90.00
_cell.angle_gamma   90.00
#
_symmetry.space_group_name_H-M   'P 1'
#
loop_
_entity.id
_entity.type
_entity.pdbx_description
1 polymer ?
#
loop_
_entity_poly.entity_id
_entity_poly.type
_entity_poly.pdbx_seq_one_letter_code
_entity_poly.pdbx_strand_id
1 'polypeptide(L)'
;MAVTQILEQEIKDSELWLSRTQEESTYKRDLKKRIELIKWVLGNMKNPNVEICSLIESRMNETIQEIKKKDSIFESDILDSELRILDWIFYQVCKDQQKKLATL
;
A
#
# COMPACT_ATOMS: atom_id res chain seq x y z
N MET A 1 14.95 6.12 9.67
CA MET A 1 13.80 7.03 9.49
C MET A 1 12.57 6.35 10.08
N ALA A 2 11.66 7.13 10.66
CA ALA A 2 10.39 6.58 11.13
C ALA A 2 9.58 6.10 9.92
N VAL A 3 8.83 5.01 10.06
CA VAL A 3 8.01 4.49 8.95
C VAL A 3 7.03 5.53 8.39
N THR A 4 6.47 6.39 9.24
CA THR A 4 5.57 7.46 8.80
C THR A 4 6.25 8.42 7.83
N GLN A 5 7.53 8.75 8.06
CA GLN A 5 8.31 9.60 7.15
C GLN A 5 8.57 8.90 5.81
N ILE A 6 8.82 7.59 5.81
CA ILE A 6 9.02 6.78 4.59
C ILE A 6 7.74 6.83 3.75
N LEU A 7 6.60 6.57 4.39
CA LEU A 7 5.29 6.57 3.74
C LEU A 7 4.88 7.96 3.22
N GLU A 8 5.10 9.02 4.00
CA GLU A 8 4.85 10.40 3.57
C GLU A 8 5.75 10.82 2.40
N GLN A 9 7.01 10.38 2.38
CA GLN A 9 7.92 10.66 1.27
C GLN A 9 7.46 9.95 0.00
N GLU A 10 7.05 8.68 0.10
CA GLU A 10 6.52 7.92 -1.03
C GLU A 10 5.26 8.56 -1.64
N ILE A 11 4.38 9.15 -0.81
CA ILE A 11 3.26 9.96 -1.30
C ILE A 11 3.75 11.14 -2.12
N LYS A 12 4.72 11.92 -1.59
CA LYS A 12 5.24 13.10 -2.29
C LYS A 12 5.88 12.74 -3.63
N ASP A 13 6.68 11.68 -3.64
CA ASP A 13 7.34 11.20 -4.86
C ASP A 13 6.29 10.71 -5.86
N SER A 14 5.27 9.98 -5.41
CA SER A 14 4.17 9.52 -6.26
C SER A 14 3.35 10.69 -6.82
N GLU A 15 3.06 11.71 -6.00
CA GLU A 15 2.35 12.93 -6.43
C GLU A 15 3.18 13.71 -7.47
N LEU A 16 4.50 13.79 -7.29
CA LEU A 16 5.41 14.40 -8.25
C LEU A 16 5.38 13.65 -9.59
N TRP A 17 5.50 12.32 -9.59
CA TRP A 17 5.43 11.52 -10.82
C TRP A 17 4.06 11.59 -11.48
N LEU A 18 2.98 11.61 -10.69
CA LEU A 18 1.63 11.74 -11.19
C LEU A 18 1.43 13.09 -11.89
N SER A 19 1.99 14.18 -11.35
CA SER A 19 1.93 15.51 -11.97
C SER A 19 2.66 15.59 -13.32
N ARG A 20 3.69 14.75 -13.52
CA ARG A 20 4.49 14.67 -14.74
C ARG A 20 3.91 13.71 -15.78
N THR A 21 3.01 12.82 -15.38
CA THR A 21 2.44 11.77 -16.24
C THR A 21 1.17 12.29 -16.92
N GLN A 22 1.27 12.66 -18.19
CA GLN A 22 0.12 13.20 -18.94
C GLN A 22 -0.85 12.11 -19.39
N GLU A 23 -0.34 10.98 -19.88
CA GLU A 23 -1.14 9.89 -20.44
C GLU A 23 -1.78 8.98 -19.38
N GLU A 24 -3.01 8.55 -19.60
CA GLU A 24 -3.60 7.47 -18.81
C GLU A 24 -2.89 6.15 -19.14
N SER A 25 -2.35 5.51 -18.11
CA SER A 25 -1.52 4.31 -18.23
C SER A 25 -1.61 3.47 -16.95
N THR A 26 -1.20 2.21 -17.03
CA THR A 26 -1.02 1.34 -15.85
C THR A 26 -0.16 2.02 -14.79
N TYR A 27 0.92 2.71 -15.19
CA TYR A 27 1.76 3.45 -14.25
C TYR A 27 1.00 4.58 -13.53
N LYS A 28 0.23 5.39 -14.26
CA LYS A 28 -0.58 6.47 -13.67
C LYS A 28 -1.65 5.94 -12.72
N ARG A 29 -2.32 4.83 -13.09
CA ARG A 29 -3.28 4.11 -12.26
C ARG A 29 -2.63 3.65 -10.95
N ASP A 30 -1.47 3.01 -11.06
CA ASP A 30 -0.76 2.43 -9.92
C ASP A 30 -0.21 3.51 -8.97
N LEU A 31 0.25 4.66 -9.49
CA LEU A 31 0.62 5.82 -8.67
C LEU A 31 -0.56 6.36 -7.85
N LYS A 32 -1.75 6.52 -8.46
CA LYS A 32 -2.96 6.96 -7.76
C LYS A 32 -3.32 5.96 -6.65
N LYS A 33 -3.32 4.66 -6.95
CA LYS A 33 -3.61 3.59 -5.99
C LYS A 33 -2.60 3.54 -4.85
N ARG A 34 -1.31 3.75 -5.14
CA ARG A 34 -0.25 3.84 -4.13
C ARG A 34 -0.50 4.97 -3.14
N ILE A 35 -0.82 6.17 -3.63
CA ILE A 35 -1.14 7.32 -2.77
C ILE A 35 -2.36 7.00 -1.89
N GLU A 36 -3.42 6.43 -2.48
CA GLU A 36 -4.65 6.03 -1.77
C GLU A 36 -4.34 5.07 -0.61
N LEU A 37 -3.64 3.97 -0.89
CA LEU A 37 -3.33 2.93 0.09
C LEU A 37 -2.41 3.43 1.20
N ILE A 38 -1.41 4.24 0.88
CA ILE A 38 -0.53 4.82 1.89
C ILE A 38 -1.30 5.80 2.79
N LYS A 39 -2.17 6.65 2.22
CA LYS A 39 -3.04 7.55 3.00
C LYS A 39 -3.97 6.76 3.93
N TRP A 40 -4.52 5.65 3.46
CA TRP A 40 -5.33 4.73 4.28
C TRP A 40 -4.52 4.13 5.44
N VAL A 41 -3.31 3.62 5.18
CA VAL A 41 -2.43 3.07 6.24
C VAL A 41 -2.06 4.13 7.27
N LEU A 42 -1.61 5.30 6.83
CA LEU A 42 -1.28 6.42 7.72
C LEU A 42 -2.48 6.86 8.57
N GLY A 43 -3.70 6.81 8.02
CA GLY A 43 -4.93 7.08 8.76
C GLY A 43 -5.17 6.06 9.88
N ASN A 44 -5.05 4.76 9.58
CA ASN A 44 -5.26 3.69 10.55
C ASN A 44 -4.18 3.65 11.64
N MET A 45 -2.93 3.99 11.30
CA MET A 45 -1.83 4.08 12.27
C MET A 45 -2.03 5.14 13.36
N LYS A 46 -2.95 6.10 13.16
CA LYS A 46 -3.31 7.08 14.21
C LYS A 46 -4.11 6.45 15.35
N ASN A 47 -4.72 5.29 15.12
CA ASN A 47 -5.47 4.57 16.14
C ASN A 47 -4.58 3.50 16.80
N PRO A 48 -4.19 3.66 18.08
CA PRO A 48 -3.30 2.70 18.75
C PRO A 48 -3.94 1.33 18.97
N ASN A 49 -5.27 1.21 18.86
CA ASN A 49 -5.98 -0.06 19.00
C ASN A 49 -5.98 -0.90 17.71
N VAL A 50 -5.45 -0.37 16.62
CA VAL A 50 -5.37 -1.07 15.34
C VAL A 50 -4.02 -1.78 15.23
N GLU A 51 -4.07 -3.11 15.12
CA GLU A 51 -2.91 -3.89 14.72
C GLU A 51 -2.69 -3.73 13.21
N ILE A 52 -1.90 -2.73 12.83
CA ILE A 52 -1.80 -2.28 11.43
C ILE A 52 -1.30 -3.37 10.48
N CYS A 53 -0.38 -4.25 10.91
CA CYS A 53 0.09 -5.35 10.07
C CYS A 53 -1.02 -6.35 9.77
N SER A 54 -1.77 -6.79 10.79
CA SER A 54 -2.93 -7.67 10.62
C SER A 54 -4.01 -7.05 9.74
N LEU A 55 -4.23 -5.73 9.84
CA LEU A 55 -5.18 -5.02 8.99
C LEU A 55 -4.75 -5.03 7.51
N ILE A 56 -3.47 -4.76 7.23
CA ILE A 56 -2.93 -4.78 5.86
C ILE A 56 -2.97 -6.22 5.31
N GLU A 57 -2.58 -7.21 6.11
CA GLU A 57 -2.61 -8.62 5.72
C GLU A 57 -4.04 -9.10 5.41
N SER A 58 -5.04 -8.72 6.20
CA SER A 58 -6.44 -9.02 5.91
C SER A 58 -6.86 -8.48 4.55
N ARG A 59 -6.52 -7.23 4.25
CA ARG A 59 -6.82 -6.60 2.96
C ARG A 59 -6.10 -7.30 1.80
N MET A 60 -4.84 -7.68 1.97
CA MET A 60 -4.10 -8.47 0.97
C MET A 60 -4.79 -9.80 0.69
N ASN A 61 -5.23 -10.50 1.74
CA ASN A 61 -5.95 -11.76 1.61
C ASN A 61 -7.29 -11.58 0.89
N GLU A 62 -8.04 -10.53 1.19
CA GLU A 62 -9.27 -10.16 0.47
C GLU A 62 -8.99 -9.94 -1.02
N THR A 63 -7.96 -9.14 -1.36
CA THR A 63 -7.55 -8.90 -2.75
C THR A 63 -7.16 -10.19 -3.47
N ILE A 64 -6.43 -11.10 -2.83
CA ILE A 64 -6.08 -12.42 -3.39
C ILE A 64 -7.35 -13.25 -3.69
N GLN A 65 -8.34 -13.23 -2.79
CA GLN A 65 -9.61 -13.94 -3.02
C GLN A 65 -10.41 -13.32 -4.15
N GLU A 66 -10.35 -12.00 -4.32
CA GLU A 66 -10.98 -11.33 -5.46
C GLU A 66 -10.30 -11.71 -6.78
N ILE A 67 -8.97 -11.69 -6.86
CA ILE A 67 -8.21 -12.13 -8.05
C ILE A 67 -8.61 -13.54 -8.47
N LYS A 68 -8.70 -14.48 -7.51
CA LYS A 68 -9.08 -15.87 -7.78
C LYS A 68 -10.48 -16.03 -8.38
N LYS A 69 -11.37 -15.06 -8.15
CA LYS A 69 -12.75 -15.07 -8.70
C LYS A 69 -12.83 -14.39 -10.06
N LYS A 70 -11.75 -13.75 -10.54
CA LYS A 70 -11.72 -13.05 -11.82
C LYS A 70 -11.26 -13.98 -12.93
N ASP A 71 -12.11 -14.13 -13.95
CA ASP A 71 -11.77 -14.85 -15.18
C ASP A 71 -11.04 -13.95 -16.21
N SER A 72 -10.99 -12.63 -15.96
CA SER A 72 -10.39 -11.64 -16.86
C SER A 72 -8.99 -11.24 -16.41
N ILE A 73 -8.00 -11.44 -17.28
CA ILE A 73 -6.60 -11.02 -17.06
C ILE A 73 -6.51 -9.52 -16.78
N PHE A 74 -7.31 -8.69 -17.47
CA PHE A 74 -7.28 -7.23 -17.28
C PHE A 74 -7.83 -6.80 -15.93
N GLU A 75 -8.84 -7.50 -15.40
CA GLU A 75 -9.40 -7.20 -14.08
C GLU A 75 -8.46 -7.70 -12.98
N SER A 76 -7.84 -8.87 -13.18
CA SER A 76 -6.83 -9.40 -12.27
C SER A 76 -5.58 -8.50 -12.21
N ASP A 77 -5.12 -7.94 -13.34
CA ASP A 77 -3.95 -7.04 -13.38
C ASP A 77 -4.09 -5.82 -12.45
N ILE A 78 -5.28 -5.24 -12.36
CA ILE A 78 -5.55 -4.11 -11.45
C ILE A 78 -5.34 -4.53 -9.99
N LEU A 79 -5.89 -5.70 -9.63
CA LEU A 79 -5.81 -6.23 -8.28
C LEU A 79 -4.41 -6.74 -7.94
N ASP A 80 -3.68 -7.30 -8.92
CA ASP A 80 -2.28 -7.69 -8.78
C ASP A 80 -1.38 -6.48 -8.51
N SER A 81 -1.61 -5.34 -9.18
CA SER A 81 -0.93 -4.08 -8.87
C SER A 81 -1.24 -3.60 -7.45
N GLU A 82 -2.52 -3.64 -7.03
CA GLU A 82 -2.91 -3.30 -5.64
C GLU A 82 -2.19 -4.21 -4.62
N LEU A 83 -2.13 -5.52 -4.88
CA LEU A 83 -1.46 -6.48 -4.01
C LEU A 83 0.05 -6.20 -3.88
N ARG A 84 0.74 -5.88 -4.99
CA ARG A 84 2.17 -5.51 -4.96
C ARG A 84 2.44 -4.24 -4.18
N ILE A 85 1.54 -3.25 -4.28
CA ILE A 85 1.64 -2.02 -3.50
C ILE A 85 1.44 -2.32 -2.01
N LEU A 86 0.42 -3.12 -1.66
CA LEU A 86 0.16 -3.54 -0.28
C LEU A 86 1.33 -4.33 0.31
N ASP A 87 1.94 -5.23 -0.45
CA ASP A 87 3.13 -6.00 -0.02
C ASP A 87 4.31 -5.09 0.35
N TRP A 88 4.60 -4.08 -0.49
CA TRP A 88 5.64 -3.10 -0.17
C TRP A 88 5.30 -2.31 1.11
N ILE A 89 4.04 -1.86 1.26
CA ILE A 89 3.61 -1.12 2.46
C ILE A 89 3.71 -2.01 3.71
N PHE A 90 3.24 -3.26 3.62
CA PHE A 90 3.31 -4.26 4.67
C PHE A 90 4.74 -4.43 5.14
N TYR A 91 5.69 -4.62 4.22
CA TYR A 91 7.09 -4.75 4.56
C TYR A 91 7.63 -3.52 5.32
N GLN A 92 7.34 -2.30 4.88
CA GLN A 92 7.80 -1.09 5.57
C GLN A 92 7.25 -0.99 7.00
N VAL A 93 5.95 -1.26 7.16
CA VAL A 93 5.23 -1.14 8.43
C VAL A 93 5.62 -2.22 9.42
N CYS A 94 5.61 -3.48 8.99
CA CYS A 94 5.87 -4.60 9.89
C CYS A 94 7.34 -4.68 10.30
N LYS A 95 8.26 -4.29 9.42
CA LYS A 95 9.67 -4.13 9.77
C LYS A 95 9.88 -3.08 10.87
N ASP A 96 9.16 -1.96 10.82
CA ASP A 96 9.25 -0.92 11.85
C ASP A 96 8.67 -1.39 13.20
N GLN A 97 7.54 -2.11 13.17
CA GLN A 97 6.95 -2.70 14.37
C GLN A 97 7.88 -3.74 15.02
N GLN A 98 8.49 -4.64 14.24
CA GLN A 98 9.46 -5.61 14.76
C GLN A 98 10.66 -4.93 15.41
N LYS A 99 11.19 -3.86 14.81
CA LYS A 99 12.29 -3.09 15.40
C LYS A 99 11.91 -2.48 16.75
N LYS A 100 10.70 -1.93 16.87
CA LYS A 100 10.20 -1.36 18.14
C LYS A 100 10.06 -2.41 19.23
N LEU A 101 9.59 -3.61 18.88
CA LEU A 101 9.47 -4.73 19.82
C LEU A 101 10.83 -5.27 20.27
N ALA A 102 11.84 -5.26 19.39
CA ALA A 102 13.20 -5.71 19.73
C ALA A 102 14.01 -4.73 20.59
N THR A 103 13.51 -3.50 20.78
CA THR A 103 14.12 -2.45 21.61
C THR A 103 13.45 -2.26 22.97
N LEU A 104 12.43 -3.07 23.29
CA LEU A 104 11.76 -3.16 24.58
C LEU A 104 12.40 -4.27 25.43
#